data_AF-A0A7Y1U159-F1
#
_entry.id   AF-A0A7Y1U159-F1
#
_cell.length_a   1.000
_cell.length_b   1.000
_cell.length_c   1.000
_cell.angle_alpha   90.00
_cell.angle_beta   90.00
_cell.angle_gamma   90.00
#
_symmetry.space_group_name_H-M   'P 1'
#
loop_
_entity.id
_entity.type
_entity.pdbx_description
1 polymer ?
#
loop_
_entity_poly.entity_id
_entity_poly.type
_entity_poly.pdbx_seq_one_letter_code
_entity_poly.pdbx_strand_id
1 'polypeptide(L)'
;MTKTVITGATIFDGSGEPGFVGDLLITDGQIAEVGEVPASPDAQVVDGSGLCVAPGFIDVHTHDDYAAILHPDMAFKNRGGVTTCIVGNCGFGAAPVEAARTFAEVLHPGSALPDYDGYAGYMSYLEEHPPGVNIGVLAGHGTIRAAGLNGEAGFAREPTD
;
A
#
# COMPACT_ATOMS: atom_id res chain seq x y z
N MET A 1 1.08 -25.00 7.45
CA MET A 1 0.91 -24.28 6.18
C MET A 1 -0.54 -23.87 6.09
N THR A 2 -0.82 -22.60 5.83
CA THR A 2 -2.18 -22.12 5.62
C THR A 2 -2.56 -22.34 4.17
N LYS A 3 -3.75 -22.91 3.92
CA LYS A 3 -4.28 -23.14 2.58
C LYS A 3 -5.66 -22.55 2.48
N THR A 4 -5.91 -21.77 1.44
CA THR A 4 -7.23 -21.28 1.08
C THR A 4 -7.46 -21.58 -0.39
N VAL A 5 -8.65 -22.08 -0.74
CA VAL A 5 -9.06 -22.25 -2.13
C VAL A 5 -10.31 -21.43 -2.37
N ILE A 6 -10.29 -20.61 -3.43
CA ILE A 6 -11.48 -19.93 -3.95
C ILE A 6 -11.98 -20.76 -5.12
N THR A 7 -13.20 -21.28 -5.07
CA THR A 7 -13.73 -22.21 -6.07
C THR A 7 -14.76 -21.58 -7.00
N GLY A 8 -14.76 -21.92 -8.28
CA GLY A 8 -15.81 -21.60 -9.24
C GLY A 8 -15.97 -20.11 -9.56
N ALA A 9 -14.93 -19.30 -9.34
CA ALA A 9 -14.96 -17.87 -9.62
C ALA A 9 -14.66 -17.57 -11.09
N THR A 10 -15.11 -16.41 -11.58
CA THR A 10 -14.58 -15.85 -12.83
C THR A 10 -13.24 -15.19 -12.54
N ILE A 11 -12.15 -15.77 -13.03
CA ILE A 11 -10.79 -15.30 -12.80
C ILE A 11 -10.39 -14.35 -13.92
N PHE A 12 -9.94 -13.15 -13.52
CA PHE A 12 -9.26 -12.18 -14.36
C PHE A 12 -7.82 -12.06 -13.87
N ASP A 13 -6.83 -12.48 -14.65
CA ASP A 13 -5.43 -12.54 -14.21
C ASP A 13 -4.66 -11.20 -14.34
N GLY A 14 -5.32 -10.17 -14.88
CA GLY A 14 -4.72 -8.86 -15.11
C GLY A 14 -3.95 -8.72 -16.43
N SER A 15 -3.87 -9.76 -17.26
CA SER A 15 -3.22 -9.71 -18.57
C SER A 15 -3.98 -8.88 -19.61
N GLY A 16 -5.27 -8.62 -19.36
CA GLY A 16 -6.19 -7.99 -20.31
C GLY A 16 -6.98 -8.99 -21.16
N GLU A 17 -6.69 -10.28 -21.06
CA GLU A 17 -7.46 -11.34 -21.71
C GLU A 17 -8.85 -11.52 -21.07
N PRO A 18 -9.82 -12.12 -21.80
CA PRO A 18 -11.12 -12.45 -21.22
C PRO A 18 -10.99 -13.38 -20.01
N GLY A 19 -11.79 -13.12 -18.97
CA GLY A 19 -11.81 -13.97 -17.78
C GLY A 19 -12.36 -15.37 -18.05
N PHE A 20 -11.95 -16.34 -17.25
CA PHE A 20 -12.38 -17.73 -17.33
C PHE A 20 -12.87 -18.23 -15.98
N VAL A 21 -13.76 -19.23 -15.97
CA VAL A 21 -14.23 -19.84 -14.72
C VAL A 21 -13.21 -20.86 -14.23
N GLY A 22 -12.84 -20.78 -12.95
CA GLY A 22 -11.93 -21.72 -12.32
C GLY A 22 -11.75 -21.45 -10.83
N ASP A 23 -10.72 -22.09 -10.29
CA ASP A 23 -10.35 -22.08 -8.89
C ASP A 23 -8.98 -21.40 -8.69
N LEU A 24 -8.75 -20.88 -7.49
CA LEU A 24 -7.47 -20.28 -7.07
C LEU A 24 -7.02 -20.91 -5.75
N LEU A 25 -5.88 -21.60 -5.76
CA LEU A 25 -5.24 -22.11 -4.55
C LEU A 25 -4.20 -21.13 -4.02
N ILE A 26 -4.34 -20.76 -2.76
CA ILE A 26 -3.40 -19.93 -2.01
C ILE A 26 -2.77 -20.79 -0.92
N THR A 27 -1.44 -20.89 -0.92
CA THR A 27 -0.67 -21.59 0.12
C THR A 27 0.34 -20.63 0.73
N ASP A 28 0.30 -20.48 2.06
CA ASP A 28 1.21 -19.61 2.82
C ASP A 28 1.34 -18.18 2.23
N GLY A 29 0.20 -17.62 1.81
CA GLY A 29 0.11 -16.27 1.25
C GLY A 29 0.51 -16.13 -0.22
N GLN A 30 0.87 -17.22 -0.90
CA GLN A 30 1.25 -17.23 -2.31
C GLN A 30 0.22 -17.97 -3.16
N ILE A 31 0.02 -17.53 -4.40
CA ILE A 31 -0.77 -18.25 -5.39
C ILE A 31 0.02 -19.51 -5.77
N ALA A 32 -0.54 -20.67 -5.46
CA ALA A 32 0.06 -21.97 -5.75
C ALA A 32 -0.45 -22.55 -7.08
N GLU A 33 -1.72 -22.33 -7.41
CA GLU A 33 -2.36 -22.90 -8.60
C GLU A 33 -3.57 -22.06 -9.02
N VAL A 34 -3.84 -22.01 -10.33
CA VAL A 34 -4.94 -21.26 -10.96
C VAL A 34 -5.59 -22.15 -12.03
N GLY A 35 -6.92 -22.21 -12.07
CA GLY A 35 -7.66 -23.02 -13.04
C GLY A 35 -8.35 -24.19 -12.37
N GLU A 36 -7.96 -25.42 -12.69
CA GLU A 36 -8.55 -26.61 -12.05
C GLU A 36 -7.69 -27.00 -10.85
N VAL A 37 -8.17 -26.74 -9.63
CA VAL A 37 -7.43 -27.04 -8.39
C VAL A 37 -7.84 -28.43 -7.88
N PRO A 38 -6.91 -29.38 -7.71
CA PRO A 38 -7.21 -30.68 -7.12
C PRO A 38 -7.80 -30.55 -5.70
N ALA A 39 -8.57 -31.55 -5.28
CA ALA A 39 -9.10 -31.59 -3.92
C ALA A 39 -7.99 -31.35 -2.89
N SER A 40 -8.17 -30.31 -2.07
CA SER A 40 -7.22 -29.89 -1.04
C SER A 40 -7.92 -29.99 0.32
N PRO A 41 -7.90 -31.17 0.98
CA PRO A 41 -8.74 -31.46 2.14
C PRO A 41 -8.48 -30.54 3.35
N ASP A 42 -7.28 -30.00 3.45
CA ASP A 42 -6.85 -29.12 4.55
C ASP A 42 -7.02 -27.63 4.21
N ALA A 43 -7.56 -27.28 3.03
CA ALA A 43 -7.77 -25.89 2.64
C ALA A 43 -9.10 -25.35 3.19
N GLN A 44 -9.07 -24.10 3.66
CA GLN A 44 -10.29 -23.32 3.80
C GLN A 44 -10.90 -23.09 2.43
N VAL A 45 -12.15 -23.53 2.24
CA VAL A 45 -12.88 -23.33 0.98
C VAL A 45 -13.69 -22.05 1.04
N VAL A 46 -13.55 -21.22 0.00
CA VAL A 46 -14.35 -20.02 -0.25
C VAL A 46 -15.11 -20.22 -1.56
N ASP A 47 -16.44 -20.19 -1.50
CA ASP A 47 -17.28 -20.29 -2.70
C ASP A 47 -17.25 -18.96 -3.48
N GLY A 48 -16.64 -18.98 -4.66
CA GLY A 48 -16.55 -17.85 -5.58
C GLY A 48 -17.60 -17.87 -6.69
N SER A 49 -18.58 -18.78 -6.64
CA SER A 49 -19.58 -18.93 -7.69
C SER A 49 -20.36 -17.62 -7.94
N GLY A 50 -20.36 -17.16 -9.19
CA GLY A 50 -21.00 -15.90 -9.58
C GLY A 50 -20.27 -14.63 -9.13
N LEU A 51 -19.09 -14.78 -8.51
CA LEU A 51 -18.18 -13.69 -8.15
C LEU A 51 -16.96 -13.71 -9.07
N CYS A 52 -16.14 -12.66 -8.94
CA CYS A 52 -14.91 -12.50 -9.67
C CYS A 52 -13.71 -12.59 -8.73
N VAL A 53 -12.62 -13.15 -9.22
CA VAL A 53 -11.29 -13.08 -8.61
C VAL A 53 -10.39 -12.30 -9.55
N ALA A 54 -9.66 -11.33 -9.01
CA ALA A 54 -8.70 -10.53 -9.74
C ALA A 54 -7.47 -10.25 -8.83
N PRO A 55 -6.31 -9.86 -9.42
CA PRO A 55 -5.25 -9.24 -8.65
C PRO A 55 -5.79 -8.08 -7.81
N GLY A 56 -5.30 -7.96 -6.58
CA GLY A 56 -5.61 -6.81 -5.75
C GLY A 56 -5.19 -5.51 -6.45
N PHE A 57 -6.00 -4.46 -6.30
CA PHE A 57 -5.75 -3.23 -7.03
C PHE A 57 -4.52 -2.49 -6.48
N ILE A 58 -3.77 -1.88 -7.41
CA ILE A 58 -2.61 -1.05 -7.10
C ILE A 58 -3.03 0.40 -7.26
N ASP A 59 -3.12 1.12 -6.15
CA ASP A 59 -3.35 2.56 -6.15
C ASP A 59 -2.00 3.27 -6.35
N VAL A 60 -1.76 3.70 -7.58
CA VAL A 60 -0.47 4.27 -8.01
C VAL A 60 -0.26 5.72 -7.59
N HIS A 61 -1.28 6.38 -7.03
CA HIS A 61 -1.21 7.80 -6.73
C HIS A 61 -1.92 8.14 -5.42
N THR A 62 -1.18 7.97 -4.33
CA THR A 62 -1.71 8.16 -2.97
C THR A 62 -0.92 9.17 -2.17
N HIS A 63 -1.60 9.71 -1.16
CA HIS A 63 -1.04 10.52 -0.08
C HIS A 63 -1.20 9.81 1.28
N ASP A 64 -1.06 8.49 1.26
CA ASP A 64 -1.24 7.65 2.45
C ASP A 64 0.05 7.48 3.28
N ASP A 65 1.07 8.29 2.99
CA ASP A 65 2.36 8.36 3.70
C ASP A 65 2.19 8.32 5.23
N TYR A 66 1.24 9.09 5.75
CA TYR A 66 0.95 9.17 7.18
C TYR A 66 -0.14 8.19 7.59
N ALA A 67 -1.12 7.95 6.71
CA ALA A 67 -2.24 7.07 7.00
C ALA A 67 -1.78 5.61 7.22
N ALA A 68 -0.72 5.17 6.52
CA ALA A 68 -0.10 3.86 6.75
C ALA A 68 0.40 3.67 8.20
N ILE A 69 0.79 4.76 8.88
CA ILE A 69 1.21 4.75 10.29
C ILE A 69 0.01 4.96 11.21
N LEU A 70 -0.82 5.96 10.92
CA LEU A 70 -1.88 6.43 11.83
C LEU A 70 -3.14 5.57 11.79
N HIS A 71 -3.37 4.89 10.67
CA HIS A 71 -4.54 4.06 10.38
C HIS A 71 -4.10 2.72 9.78
N PRO A 72 -3.37 1.88 10.55
CA PRO A 72 -2.69 0.69 10.02
C PRO A 72 -3.65 -0.37 9.47
N ASP A 73 -4.95 -0.33 9.79
CA ASP A 73 -5.93 -1.24 9.16
C ASP A 73 -6.16 -0.97 7.67
N MET A 74 -5.83 0.25 7.21
CA MET A 74 -6.02 0.74 5.85
C MET A 74 -7.42 0.42 5.29
N ALA A 75 -8.45 0.44 6.15
CA ALA A 75 -9.79 -0.03 5.79
C ALA A 75 -10.41 0.77 4.64
N PHE A 76 -10.04 2.05 4.50
CA PHE A 76 -10.48 2.93 3.42
C PHE A 76 -9.88 2.54 2.05
N LYS A 77 -8.80 1.74 2.02
CA LYS A 77 -8.23 1.13 0.81
C LYS A 77 -8.74 -0.29 0.60
N ASN A 78 -8.64 -1.11 1.65
CA ASN A 78 -8.93 -2.55 1.56
C ASN A 78 -10.39 -2.84 1.20
N ARG A 79 -11.33 -2.04 1.69
CA ARG A 79 -12.76 -2.19 1.34
C ARG A 79 -13.04 -1.90 -0.13
N GLY A 80 -12.17 -1.14 -0.80
CA GLY A 80 -12.22 -0.88 -2.24
C GLY A 80 -11.47 -1.90 -3.09
N GLY A 81 -10.87 -2.93 -2.48
CA GLY A 81 -10.07 -3.93 -3.18
C GLY A 81 -8.62 -3.52 -3.45
N VAL A 82 -8.17 -2.38 -2.92
CA VAL A 82 -6.76 -1.97 -3.02
C VAL A 82 -5.92 -2.80 -2.06
N THR A 83 -4.83 -3.39 -2.57
CA THR A 83 -3.87 -4.18 -1.79
C THR A 83 -2.47 -3.58 -1.78
N THR A 84 -2.21 -2.58 -2.63
CA THR A 84 -0.91 -1.91 -2.72
C THR A 84 -1.13 -0.43 -2.97
N CYS A 85 -0.43 0.43 -2.23
CA CYS A 85 -0.42 1.88 -2.43
C CYS A 85 0.99 2.38 -2.76
N ILE A 86 1.10 3.28 -3.73
CA ILE A 86 2.31 4.04 -3.99
C ILE A 86 2.15 5.42 -3.34
N VAL A 87 2.98 5.70 -2.34
CA VAL A 87 2.99 6.95 -1.55
C VAL A 87 4.15 7.85 -2.01
N GLY A 88 4.28 9.05 -1.44
CA GLY A 88 5.34 9.98 -1.80
C GLY A 88 5.04 10.83 -3.05
N ASN A 89 3.74 10.98 -3.39
CA ASN A 89 3.31 11.66 -4.59
C ASN A 89 3.34 13.20 -4.47
N CYS A 90 3.33 13.87 -5.62
CA CYS A 90 3.26 15.34 -5.75
C CYS A 90 4.37 16.10 -5.00
N GLY A 91 5.50 15.45 -4.73
CA GLY A 91 6.61 16.02 -3.99
C GLY A 91 6.46 15.99 -2.46
N PHE A 92 5.35 15.46 -1.94
CA PHE A 92 5.17 15.19 -0.51
C PHE A 92 5.67 13.78 -0.20
N GLY A 93 6.15 13.55 1.01
CA GLY A 93 6.62 12.23 1.43
C GLY A 93 6.74 12.11 2.94
N ALA A 94 6.78 10.88 3.43
CA ALA A 94 6.93 10.59 4.86
C ALA A 94 8.30 10.98 5.46
N ALA A 95 9.30 11.32 4.64
CA ALA A 95 10.65 11.62 5.08
C ALA A 95 11.32 12.75 4.28
N PRO A 96 12.28 13.49 4.88
CA PRO A 96 12.75 13.42 6.28
C PRO A 96 11.68 13.77 7.32
N VAL A 97 11.72 13.13 8.50
CA VAL A 97 10.59 13.10 9.44
C VAL A 97 10.24 14.48 10.02
N GLU A 98 11.22 15.36 10.21
CA GLU A 98 10.99 16.71 10.75
C GLU A 98 10.16 17.57 9.79
N ALA A 99 10.50 17.52 8.50
CA ALA A 99 9.71 18.19 7.45
C ALA A 99 8.35 17.51 7.28
N ALA A 100 8.32 16.18 7.30
CA ALA A 100 7.10 15.39 7.18
C ALA A 100 6.10 15.68 8.32
N ARG A 101 6.57 15.83 9.56
CA ARG A 101 5.77 16.22 10.74
C ARG A 101 5.04 17.54 10.54
N THR A 102 5.69 18.51 9.89
CA THR A 102 5.06 19.80 9.59
C THR A 102 3.86 19.61 8.64
N PHE A 103 4.00 18.78 7.61
CA PHE A 103 2.90 18.46 6.71
C PHE A 103 1.81 17.60 7.36
N ALA A 104 2.22 16.62 8.17
CA ALA A 104 1.30 15.77 8.92
C ALA A 104 0.46 16.57 9.91
N GLU A 105 0.99 17.58 10.59
CA GLU A 105 0.19 18.43 11.48
C GLU A 105 -0.87 19.25 10.72
N VAL A 106 -0.59 19.64 9.47
CA VAL A 106 -1.57 20.36 8.63
C VAL A 106 -2.67 19.42 8.12
N LEU A 107 -2.30 18.21 7.70
CA LEU A 107 -3.22 17.24 7.08
C LEU A 107 -3.96 16.36 8.09
N HIS A 108 -3.32 16.09 9.23
CA HIS A 108 -3.79 15.27 10.34
C HIS A 108 -3.47 15.99 11.67
N PRO A 109 -4.19 17.08 12.01
CA PRO A 109 -3.90 17.86 13.21
C PRO A 109 -3.90 17.03 14.49
N GLY A 110 -2.87 17.17 15.32
CA GLY A 110 -2.70 16.41 16.56
C GLY A 110 -2.21 14.98 16.36
N SER A 111 -1.83 14.58 15.14
CA SER A 111 -1.19 13.30 14.88
C SER A 111 0.26 13.29 15.37
N ALA A 112 0.66 12.17 15.97
CA ALA A 112 2.03 11.95 16.40
C ALA A 112 2.67 10.87 15.52
N LEU A 113 3.57 11.29 14.64
CA LEU A 113 4.40 10.36 13.89
C LEU A 113 5.55 9.83 14.78
N PRO A 114 5.87 8.53 14.71
CA PRO A 114 7.03 7.96 15.38
C PRO A 114 8.33 8.65 14.92
N ASP A 115 9.38 8.54 15.72
CA ASP A 115 10.71 8.95 15.27
C ASP A 115 11.29 7.88 14.33
N TYR A 116 11.78 8.31 13.17
CA TYR A 116 12.53 7.48 12.24
C TYR A 116 13.50 8.33 11.41
N ASP A 117 14.62 7.74 11.01
CA ASP A 117 15.66 8.44 10.25
C ASP A 117 15.48 8.26 8.74
N GLY A 118 15.07 9.34 8.07
CA GLY A 118 14.94 9.39 6.62
C GLY A 118 13.99 8.34 6.04
N TYR A 119 14.14 8.07 4.74
CA TYR A 119 13.30 7.09 4.04
C TYR A 119 13.59 5.65 4.50
N ALA A 120 14.84 5.33 4.83
CA ALA A 120 15.21 4.01 5.31
C ALA A 120 14.50 3.68 6.64
N GLY A 121 14.54 4.61 7.59
CA GLY A 121 13.84 4.45 8.87
C GLY A 121 12.32 4.36 8.70
N TYR A 122 11.73 5.14 7.80
CA TYR A 122 10.30 5.04 7.49
C TYR A 122 9.94 3.65 6.95
N MET A 123 10.71 3.12 5.98
CA MET A 123 10.47 1.80 5.42
C MET A 123 10.66 0.69 6.47
N SER A 124 11.72 0.77 7.29
CA SER A 124 11.92 -0.17 8.39
C SER A 124 10.80 -0.12 9.43
N TYR A 125 10.27 1.08 9.73
CA TYR A 125 9.12 1.21 10.62
C TYR A 125 7.89 0.47 10.07
N LEU A 126 7.60 0.60 8.77
CA LEU A 126 6.50 -0.11 8.12
C LEU A 126 6.74 -1.62 8.02
N GLU A 127 7.99 -2.07 7.88
CA GLU A 127 8.31 -3.52 7.91
C GLU A 127 8.06 -4.12 9.31
N GLU A 128 8.38 -3.38 10.37
CA GLU A 128 8.11 -3.78 11.75
C GLU A 128 6.63 -3.66 12.14
N HIS A 129 5.91 -2.73 11.52
CA HIS A 129 4.51 -2.42 11.80
C HIS A 129 3.69 -2.42 10.48
N PRO A 130 3.51 -3.59 9.85
CA PRO A 130 2.94 -3.68 8.51
C PRO A 130 1.50 -3.15 8.47
N PRO A 131 1.20 -2.18 7.59
CA PRO A 131 -0.17 -1.75 7.36
C PRO A 131 -0.96 -2.83 6.59
N GLY A 132 -2.28 -2.67 6.54
CA GLY A 132 -3.19 -3.60 5.87
C GLY A 132 -3.04 -3.70 4.35
N VAL A 133 -2.13 -2.92 3.75
CA VAL A 133 -1.75 -2.96 2.32
C VAL A 133 -0.23 -2.99 2.19
N ASN A 134 0.26 -3.40 1.02
CA ASN A 134 1.65 -3.16 0.66
C ASN A 134 1.88 -1.66 0.39
N ILE A 135 3.06 -1.15 0.73
CA ILE A 135 3.44 0.25 0.49
C ILE A 135 4.69 0.30 -0.37
N GLY A 136 4.60 0.99 -1.51
CA GLY A 136 5.75 1.44 -2.30
C GLY A 136 5.99 2.93 -2.08
N VAL A 137 7.25 3.34 -1.91
CA VAL A 137 7.59 4.69 -1.45
C VAL A 137 8.35 5.46 -2.53
N LEU A 138 7.79 6.60 -2.98
CA LEU A 138 8.52 7.59 -3.77
C LEU A 138 9.20 8.63 -2.86
N ALA A 139 10.29 9.22 -3.35
CA ALA A 139 10.98 10.30 -2.68
C ALA A 139 10.32 11.66 -2.99
N GLY A 140 9.62 12.23 -2.01
CA GLY A 140 8.96 13.52 -2.12
C GLY A 140 9.95 14.68 -2.19
N HIS A 141 10.18 15.22 -3.40
CA HIS A 141 11.10 16.34 -3.63
C HIS A 141 10.83 17.56 -2.74
N GLY A 142 9.56 17.96 -2.56
CA GLY A 142 9.17 19.09 -1.72
C GLY A 142 9.53 18.89 -0.26
N THR A 143 9.36 17.67 0.25
CA THR A 143 9.73 17.30 1.63
C THR A 143 11.25 17.32 1.82
N ILE A 144 12.00 16.75 0.86
CA ILE A 144 13.47 16.78 0.85
C ILE A 144 13.99 18.22 0.79
N ARG A 145 13.41 19.05 -0.08
CA ARG A 145 13.80 20.46 -0.24
C ARG A 145 13.50 21.27 1.03
N ALA A 146 12.37 21.03 1.69
CA ALA A 146 12.05 21.68 2.97
C ALA A 146 13.08 21.34 4.05
N ALA A 147 13.50 20.08 4.15
CA ALA A 147 14.53 19.66 5.10
C ALA A 147 15.90 20.32 4.80
N GLY A 148 16.33 20.35 3.53
CA GLY A 148 17.60 20.96 3.12
C GLY A 148 17.67 22.49 3.29
N LEU A 149 16.52 23.16 3.43
CA LEU A 149 16.41 24.60 3.65
C LEU A 149 16.07 24.96 5.11
N ASN A 150 16.35 24.05 6.06
CA ASN A 150 16.07 24.23 7.51
C ASN A 150 14.59 24.54 7.83
N GLY A 151 13.65 24.05 7.05
CA GLY A 151 12.23 24.36 7.23
C GLY A 151 11.85 25.81 6.89
N GLU A 152 12.81 26.65 6.47
CA GLU A 152 12.45 27.91 5.81
C GLU A 152 11.71 27.56 4.53
N ALA A 153 10.53 28.12 4.37
CA ALA A 153 9.65 27.86 3.25
C ALA A 153 10.42 28.03 1.92
N GLY A 154 10.93 26.92 1.38
CA GLY A 154 11.45 26.87 0.01
C GLY A 154 10.37 27.25 -1.01
N PHE A 155 9.11 27.26 -0.61
CA PHE A 155 7.99 27.79 -1.37
C PHE A 155 7.93 29.33 -1.41
N ALA A 156 8.52 30.03 -0.44
CA ALA A 156 8.50 31.50 -0.34
C ALA A 156 9.84 32.16 -0.68
N ARG A 157 10.92 31.38 -0.84
CA ARG A 157 12.21 31.90 -1.27
C ARG A 157 12.19 32.14 -2.79
N GLU A 158 12.57 33.35 -3.20
CA GLU A 158 12.77 33.69 -4.61
C GLU A 158 13.76 32.72 -5.29
N PRO A 159 13.52 32.33 -6.56
CA PRO A 159 14.47 31.53 -7.32
C PRO A 159 15.85 32.20 -7.30
N THR A 160 16.91 31.42 -7.05
CA THR A 160 18.27 31.90 -7.24
C THR A 160 18.61 31.82 -8.72
N ASP A 161 19.28 32.86 -9.25
CA ASP A 161 19.89 32.85 -10.58
C ASP A 161 20.96 31.75 -10.73
#